data_AF-B1Z7Q7-F1
#
_entry.id   AF-B1Z7Q7-F1
#
_cell.length_a   1.000
_cell.length_b   1.000
_cell.length_c   1.000
_cell.angle_alpha   90.00
_cell.angle_beta   90.00
_cell.angle_gamma   90.00
#
_symmetry.space_group_name_H-M   'P 1'
#
loop_
_entity.id
_entity.type
_entity.pdbx_description
1 polymer ?
#
loop_
_entity_poly.entity_id
_entity_poly.type
_entity_poly.pdbx_seq_one_letter_code
_entity_poly.pdbx_strand_id
1 'polypeptide(L)'
;MRTVKKILRRAKLAALTTRRAPSSIVRTPLPGFDPIYYLYWYPDVRVFPQGPLVHYIHYGWREGRDPSAGFSTEGYLRANPDVRESGCNPLVHFVESGLSEGRQGWQKNPDAPPPKPHPLDYHSGKLLPPPNRAPGA
;
A
#
# COMPACT_ATOMS: atom_id res chain seq x y z
N MET A 1 -11.20 13.75 -0.79
CA MET A 1 -12.04 12.72 -0.09
C MET A 1 -12.96 11.86 -0.99
N ARG A 2 -13.09 12.11 -2.31
CA ARG A 2 -13.99 11.35 -3.20
C ARG A 2 -13.38 10.05 -3.78
N THR A 3 -12.07 9.93 -3.79
CA THR A 3 -11.31 8.89 -4.53
C THR A 3 -11.01 7.63 -3.71
N VAL A 4 -10.62 7.77 -2.44
CA VAL A 4 -10.49 6.65 -1.48
C VAL A 4 -11.83 5.90 -1.35
N LYS A 5 -12.96 6.61 -1.39
CA LYS A 5 -14.30 6.02 -1.42
C LYS A 5 -14.60 5.22 -2.70
N LYS A 6 -13.95 5.47 -3.84
CA LYS A 6 -14.15 4.69 -5.09
C LYS A 6 -13.41 3.35 -5.05
N ILE A 7 -12.18 3.31 -4.56
CA ILE A 7 -11.44 2.07 -4.31
C ILE A 7 -12.21 1.22 -3.28
N LEU A 8 -12.70 1.85 -2.20
CA LEU A 8 -13.53 1.19 -1.18
C LEU A 8 -14.94 0.80 -1.69
N ARG A 9 -15.55 1.54 -2.63
CA ARG A 9 -16.87 1.20 -3.22
C ARG A 9 -16.77 0.05 -4.24
N ARG A 10 -15.70 -0.04 -5.03
CA ARG A 10 -15.46 -1.20 -5.91
C ARG A 10 -15.27 -2.49 -5.12
N ALA A 11 -14.65 -2.41 -3.94
CA ALA A 11 -14.62 -3.54 -2.99
C ALA A 11 -16.00 -3.91 -2.43
N LYS A 12 -16.95 -2.95 -2.33
CA LYS A 12 -18.32 -3.19 -1.83
C LYS A 12 -19.33 -3.65 -2.89
N LEU A 13 -19.14 -3.35 -4.18
CA LEU A 13 -20.10 -3.71 -5.24
C LEU A 13 -20.01 -5.17 -5.70
N ALA A 14 -18.94 -5.89 -5.35
CA ALA A 14 -18.80 -7.32 -5.60
C ALA A 14 -19.58 -8.21 -4.61
N ALA A 15 -20.22 -7.63 -3.59
CA ALA A 15 -20.82 -8.36 -2.47
C ALA A 15 -22.35 -8.56 -2.57
N LEU A 16 -23.01 -8.11 -3.64
CA LEU A 16 -24.46 -8.24 -3.83
C LEU A 16 -24.74 -9.02 -5.11
N THR A 17 -24.62 -10.34 -5.04
CA THR A 17 -25.42 -11.36 -5.76
C THR A 17 -24.63 -12.67 -5.69
N THR A 18 -24.82 -13.46 -4.64
CA THR A 18 -24.71 -14.93 -4.66
C THR A 18 -25.15 -15.42 -3.29
N ARG A 19 -26.34 -16.03 -3.26
CA ARG A 19 -26.70 -16.93 -2.16
C ARG A 19 -25.79 -18.15 -2.27
N ARG A 20 -25.28 -18.60 -1.11
CA ARG A 20 -24.44 -19.78 -0.85
C ARG A 20 -22.94 -19.47 -0.75
N ALA A 21 -22.45 -19.45 0.49
CA ALA A 21 -21.03 -19.69 0.78
C ALA A 21 -20.68 -21.15 0.46
N PRO A 22 -19.48 -21.39 -0.08
CA PRO A 22 -18.51 -22.09 0.75
C PRO A 22 -17.14 -21.39 0.77
N SER A 23 -16.47 -21.57 1.91
CA SER A 23 -15.10 -21.22 2.26
C SER A 23 -14.09 -21.28 1.10
N SER A 24 -13.80 -20.12 0.52
CA SER A 24 -12.55 -19.83 -0.20
C SER A 24 -12.56 -18.33 -0.46
N ILE A 25 -11.89 -17.57 0.42
CA ILE A 25 -11.54 -16.19 0.14
C ILE A 25 -10.67 -16.24 -1.12
N VAL A 26 -11.28 -16.06 -2.28
CA VAL A 26 -10.56 -15.70 -3.50
C VAL A 26 -10.05 -14.29 -3.24
N ARG A 27 -8.85 -14.23 -2.67
CA ARG A 27 -8.17 -13.00 -2.27
C ARG A 27 -7.54 -12.41 -3.52
N THR A 28 -8.35 -11.81 -4.38
CA THR A 28 -7.84 -11.12 -5.56
C THR A 28 -6.82 -10.07 -5.09
N PRO A 29 -5.52 -10.18 -5.46
CA PRO A 29 -4.59 -9.08 -5.23
C PRO A 29 -5.17 -7.87 -5.95
N LEU A 30 -5.37 -6.78 -5.21
CA LEU A 30 -5.72 -5.52 -5.87
C LEU A 30 -4.51 -5.14 -6.76
N PRO A 31 -4.71 -4.52 -7.93
CA PRO A 31 -3.60 -4.12 -8.78
C PRO A 31 -2.54 -3.37 -7.97
N GLY A 32 -1.35 -3.96 -7.85
CA GLY A 32 -0.20 -3.44 -7.10
C GLY A 32 -0.22 -3.58 -5.56
N PHE A 33 -1.28 -4.14 -4.94
CA PHE A 33 -1.32 -4.45 -3.50
C PHE A 33 -1.60 -5.93 -3.21
N ASP A 34 -0.69 -6.55 -2.46
CA ASP A 34 -0.81 -7.93 -2.02
C ASP A 34 -0.89 -7.99 -0.49
N PRO A 35 -2.07 -8.29 0.10
CA PRO A 35 -2.23 -8.38 1.55
C PRO A 35 -1.43 -9.53 2.19
N ILE A 36 -1.10 -10.61 1.45
CA ILE A 36 -0.27 -11.71 2.02
C ILE A 36 1.14 -11.18 2.17
N TYR A 37 1.71 -10.66 1.09
CA TYR A 37 3.02 -10.03 1.09
C TYR A 37 3.14 -8.97 2.18
N TYR A 38 2.15 -8.07 2.25
CA TYR A 38 2.16 -6.95 3.18
C TYR A 38 2.16 -7.42 4.64
N LEU A 39 1.30 -8.37 5.02
CA LEU A 39 1.25 -8.89 6.40
C LEU A 39 2.37 -9.86 6.76
N TYR A 40 3.03 -10.43 5.74
CA TYR A 40 4.23 -11.25 5.92
C TYR A 40 5.43 -10.36 6.29
N TRP A 41 5.65 -9.29 5.53
CA TRP A 41 6.77 -8.37 5.76
C TRP A 41 6.51 -7.33 6.85
N TYR A 42 5.24 -7.01 7.14
CA TYR A 42 4.84 -6.01 8.13
C TYR A 42 3.87 -6.61 9.17
N PRO A 43 4.38 -7.44 10.10
CA PRO A 43 3.53 -8.12 11.07
C PRO A 43 2.85 -7.15 12.06
N ASP A 44 3.40 -5.96 12.27
CA ASP A 44 2.81 -4.88 13.07
C ASP A 44 1.43 -4.42 12.54
N VAL A 45 1.19 -4.60 11.23
CA VAL A 45 -0.07 -4.23 10.60
C VAL A 45 -1.19 -5.23 10.91
N ARG A 46 -0.88 -6.43 11.41
CA ARG A 46 -1.89 -7.45 11.75
C ARG A 46 -2.87 -6.98 12.83
N VAL A 47 -2.42 -6.09 13.71
CA VAL A 47 -3.23 -5.49 14.77
C VAL A 47 -3.87 -4.16 14.36
N PHE A 48 -3.65 -3.70 13.12
CA PHE A 48 -4.26 -2.47 12.62
C PHE A 48 -5.76 -2.69 12.34
N PRO A 49 -6.69 -2.05 13.08
CA PRO A 49 -8.10 -2.46 13.09
C PRO A 49 -8.81 -2.36 11.73
N GLN A 50 -8.35 -1.47 10.86
CA GLN A 50 -8.96 -1.25 9.54
C GLN A 50 -8.31 -2.11 8.43
N GLY A 51 -7.32 -2.93 8.78
CA GLY A 51 -6.67 -3.87 7.87
C GLY A 51 -5.51 -3.28 7.03
N PRO A 52 -4.77 -4.15 6.32
CA PRO A 52 -3.47 -3.82 5.74
C PRO A 52 -3.54 -2.85 4.56
N LEU A 53 -4.61 -2.91 3.76
CA LEU A 53 -4.79 -1.96 2.65
C LEU A 53 -5.01 -0.53 3.18
N VAL A 54 -5.87 -0.39 4.20
CA VAL A 54 -6.14 0.91 4.81
C VAL A 54 -4.88 1.45 5.47
N HIS A 55 -4.12 0.58 6.15
CA HIS A 55 -2.81 0.94 6.68
C HIS A 55 -1.90 1.49 5.58
N TYR A 56 -1.74 0.76 4.47
CA TYR A 56 -0.88 1.20 3.38
C TYR A 56 -1.34 2.54 2.78
N ILE A 57 -2.63 2.69 2.47
CA ILE A 57 -3.18 3.90 1.84
C ILE A 57 -2.92 5.15 2.69
N HIS A 58 -3.06 5.04 4.00
CA HIS A 58 -2.96 6.17 4.91
C HIS A 58 -1.57 6.37 5.51
N TYR A 59 -0.80 5.31 5.74
CA TYR A 59 0.44 5.36 6.53
C TYR A 59 1.61 4.70 5.79
N GLY A 60 1.43 3.45 5.36
CA GLY A 60 2.53 2.62 4.88
C GLY A 60 3.36 3.22 3.74
N TRP A 61 2.75 3.93 2.79
CA TRP A 61 3.53 4.56 1.71
C TRP A 61 4.42 5.72 2.18
N ARG A 62 4.04 6.42 3.26
CA ARG A 62 4.85 7.50 3.87
C ARG A 62 6.00 6.95 4.69
N GLU A 63 5.81 5.75 5.23
CA GLU A 63 6.83 4.96 5.91
C GLU A 63 7.77 4.24 4.91
N GLY A 64 7.57 4.42 3.60
CA GLY A 64 8.37 3.79 2.56
C GLY A 64 8.15 2.28 2.41
N ARG A 65 7.04 1.75 2.95
CA ARG A 65 6.69 0.33 2.83
C ARG A 65 6.24 0.01 1.43
N ASP A 66 6.60 -1.17 0.93
CA ASP A 66 6.17 -1.68 -0.36
C ASP A 66 4.85 -2.46 -0.26
N PRO A 67 3.84 -2.18 -1.11
CA PRO A 67 2.51 -2.79 -1.02
C PRO A 67 2.44 -4.23 -1.56
N SER A 68 3.42 -4.65 -2.36
CA SER A 68 3.47 -5.98 -2.96
C SER A 68 4.91 -6.34 -3.37
N ALA A 69 5.12 -7.59 -3.78
CA ALA A 69 6.40 -8.05 -4.30
C ALA A 69 6.80 -7.35 -5.62
N GLY A 70 5.83 -6.85 -6.39
CA GLY A 70 6.07 -6.26 -7.70
C GLY A 70 6.16 -4.73 -7.72
N PHE A 71 5.76 -4.05 -6.64
CA PHE A 71 5.69 -2.59 -6.59
C PHE A 71 6.63 -2.01 -5.53
N SER A 72 7.54 -1.13 -5.93
CA SER A 72 8.38 -0.33 -5.06
C SER A 72 7.80 1.07 -4.86
N THR A 73 7.45 1.38 -3.61
CA THR A 73 6.94 2.71 -3.21
C THR A 73 8.00 3.78 -3.43
N GLU A 74 9.19 3.59 -2.86
CA GLU A 74 10.28 4.55 -3.00
C GLU A 74 10.87 4.58 -4.41
N GLY A 75 10.90 3.43 -5.11
CA GLY A 75 11.27 3.40 -6.52
C GLY A 75 10.36 4.28 -7.37
N TYR A 76 9.05 4.15 -7.19
CA TYR A 76 8.07 4.95 -7.93
C TYR A 76 8.18 6.44 -7.59
N LEU A 77 8.30 6.80 -6.31
CA LEU A 77 8.43 8.21 -5.91
C LEU A 77 9.75 8.84 -6.38
N ARG A 78 10.84 8.07 -6.44
CA ARG A 78 12.13 8.55 -6.97
C ARG A 78 12.08 8.80 -8.47
N ALA A 79 11.43 7.90 -9.22
CA ALA A 79 11.30 8.01 -10.67
C ALA A 79 10.25 9.05 -11.11
N ASN A 80 9.34 9.44 -10.21
CA ASN A 80 8.25 10.37 -10.48
C ASN A 80 8.24 11.52 -9.44
N PRO A 81 9.16 12.49 -9.55
CA PRO A 81 9.30 13.58 -8.58
C PRO A 81 8.03 14.41 -8.41
N ASP A 82 7.24 14.57 -9.47
CA ASP A 82 5.93 15.25 -9.46
C ASP A 82 4.93 14.57 -8.51
N VAL A 83 4.92 13.24 -8.48
CA VAL A 83 4.10 12.45 -7.55
C VAL A 83 4.60 12.60 -6.12
N ARG A 84 5.93 12.62 -5.93
CA ARG A 84 6.55 12.84 -4.62
C ARG A 84 6.24 14.22 -4.06
N GLU A 85 6.40 15.26 -4.87
CA GLU A 85 6.19 16.66 -4.50
C GLU A 85 4.71 16.98 -4.25
N SER A 86 3.79 16.36 -4.99
CA SER A 86 2.35 16.49 -4.74
C SER A 86 1.89 15.78 -3.45
N GLY A 87 2.72 14.94 -2.85
CA GLY A 87 2.35 14.16 -1.67
C GLY A 87 1.25 13.14 -1.95
N CYS A 88 1.07 12.74 -3.21
CA CYS A 88 0.08 11.74 -3.60
C CYS A 88 0.52 10.34 -3.16
N ASN A 89 -0.45 9.49 -2.81
CA ASN A 89 -0.16 8.09 -2.57
C ASN A 89 0.34 7.45 -3.90
N PRO A 90 1.54 6.85 -3.93
CA PRO A 90 2.16 6.38 -5.16
C PRO A 90 1.40 5.23 -5.82
N LEU A 91 0.84 4.31 -5.05
CA LEU A 91 0.06 3.21 -5.61
C LEU A 91 -1.27 3.71 -6.18
N VAL A 92 -1.91 4.67 -5.52
CA VAL A 92 -3.15 5.28 -6.03
C VAL A 92 -2.86 6.01 -7.34
N HIS A 93 -1.82 6.86 -7.36
CA HIS A 93 -1.40 7.55 -8.59
C HIS A 93 -1.08 6.56 -9.71
N PHE A 94 -0.32 5.51 -9.40
CA PHE A 94 0.04 4.48 -10.37
C PHE A 94 -1.17 3.81 -11.01
N VAL A 95 -2.15 3.39 -10.20
CA VAL A 95 -3.35 2.71 -10.68
C VAL A 95 -4.28 3.67 -11.44
N GLU A 96 -4.38 4.93 -11.03
CA GLU A 96 -5.31 5.89 -11.62
C GLU A 96 -4.79 6.56 -12.89
N SER A 97 -3.48 6.75 -13.01
CA SER A 97 -2.89 7.53 -14.11
C SER A 97 -1.52 7.00 -14.54
N GLY A 98 -0.71 6.55 -13.59
CA GLY A 98 0.67 6.14 -13.87
C GLY A 98 0.81 5.00 -14.87
N LEU A 99 -0.09 4.00 -14.86
CA LEU A 99 -0.11 2.91 -15.84
C LEU A 99 -0.39 3.42 -17.26
N SER A 100 -1.41 4.26 -17.44
CA SER A 100 -1.77 4.82 -18.75
C SER A 100 -0.76 5.84 -19.26
N GLU A 101 -0.07 6.53 -18.35
CA GLU A 101 1.01 7.46 -18.67
C GLU A 101 2.35 6.75 -18.95
N GLY A 102 2.43 5.42 -18.76
CA GLY A 102 3.66 4.66 -18.96
C GLY A 102 4.75 4.97 -17.92
N ARG A 103 4.37 5.43 -16.72
CA ARG A 103 5.32 5.76 -15.64
C ARG A 103 6.12 4.53 -15.20
N GLN A 104 7.40 4.75 -14.92
CA GLN A 104 8.38 3.71 -14.57
C GLN A 104 8.83 3.79 -13.11
N GLY A 105 9.69 2.88 -12.70
CA GLY A 105 10.34 2.86 -11.39
C GLY A 105 9.52 2.17 -10.29
N TRP A 106 8.32 1.70 -10.61
CA TRP A 106 7.52 0.89 -9.69
C TRP A 106 7.99 -0.56 -9.65
N GLN A 107 8.64 -1.08 -10.70
CA GLN A 107 9.01 -2.48 -10.77
C GLN A 107 10.08 -2.80 -9.72
N LYS A 108 9.82 -3.84 -8.91
CA LYS A 108 10.85 -4.42 -8.04
C LYS A 108 11.77 -5.34 -8.83
N ASN A 109 13.07 -5.25 -8.54
CA ASN A 109 14.00 -6.32 -8.86
C ASN A 109 13.61 -7.57 -8.06
N PRO A 110 13.46 -8.77 -8.66
CA PRO A 110 13.25 -10.03 -7.94
C PRO A 110 14.29 -10.30 -6.85
N ASP A 111 15.52 -9.82 -7.07
CA ASP A 111 16.65 -9.96 -6.14
C ASP A 111 16.75 -8.79 -5.15
N ALA A 112 15.77 -7.88 -5.13
CA ALA A 112 15.78 -6.78 -4.19
C ALA A 112 15.79 -7.32 -2.75
N PRO A 113 16.61 -6.74 -1.85
CA PRO A 113 16.61 -7.14 -0.47
C PRO A 113 15.20 -7.01 0.12
N PRO A 114 14.89 -7.83 1.13
CA PRO A 114 13.60 -7.77 1.79
C PRO A 114 13.29 -6.32 2.21
N PRO A 115 12.03 -5.89 2.11
CA PRO A 115 11.65 -4.54 2.51
C PRO A 115 12.14 -4.28 3.93
N LYS A 116 12.64 -3.07 4.17
CA LYS A 116 13.25 -2.71 5.44
C LYS A 116 12.27 -3.08 6.57
N PRO A 117 12.65 -3.97 7.50
CA PRO A 117 11.84 -4.17 8.69
C PRO A 117 11.76 -2.82 9.39
N HIS A 118 10.56 -2.44 9.82
CA HIS A 118 10.43 -1.26 10.66
C HIS A 118 11.28 -1.50 11.91
N PRO A 119 12.28 -0.65 12.23
CA PRO A 119 13.00 -0.76 13.48
C PRO A 119 11.96 -0.52 14.57
N LEU A 120 11.70 -1.49 15.43
CA LEU A 120 10.88 -1.20 16.60
C LEU A 120 11.65 -0.20 17.48
N ASP A 121 11.32 1.08 17.39
CA ASP A 121 11.41 2.02 18.51
C ASP A 121 10.02 2.29 19.10
N TYR A 122 9.20 1.24 19.14
CA TYR A 122 8.05 1.06 20.05
C TYR A 122 8.50 0.91 21.52
N HIS A 123 9.54 1.64 21.97
CA HIS A 123 9.89 1.64 23.40
C HIS A 123 8.64 2.14 24.15
N SER A 124 8.04 1.24 24.95
CA SER A 124 6.86 1.45 25.80
C SER A 124 5.46 1.08 25.26
N GLY A 125 5.33 0.24 24.23
CA GLY A 125 4.06 -0.48 23.98
C GLY A 125 2.87 0.37 23.50
N LYS A 126 3.12 1.54 22.91
CA LYS A 126 2.10 2.36 22.23
C LYS A 126 2.43 2.49 20.75
N LEU A 127 1.41 2.31 19.91
CA LEU A 127 1.45 2.66 18.49
C LEU A 127 1.51 4.19 18.38
N LEU A 128 2.70 4.74 18.12
CA LEU A 128 2.85 6.15 17.80
C LEU A 128 2.50 6.39 16.32
N PRO A 129 1.96 7.57 15.95
CA PRO A 129 1.81 7.94 14.55
C PRO A 129 3.18 7.99 13.88
N PRO A 130 3.30 7.60 12.60
CA PRO A 130 4.59 7.57 11.92
C PRO A 130 5.24 8.95 11.92
N PRO A 131 6.59 9.02 11.90
CA PRO A 131 7.28 10.30 11.79
C PRO A 131 6.76 11.03 10.55
N ASN A 132 6.32 12.28 10.72
CA ASN A 132 5.96 13.12 9.58
C ASN A 132 7.16 13.14 8.63
N ARG A 133 6.99 12.59 7.42
CA ARG A 133 7.96 12.76 6.34
C ARG A 133 8.13 14.27 6.16
N ALA A 134 9.32 14.79 6.48
CA ALA A 134 9.61 16.20 6.30
C ALA A 134 9.32 16.57 4.83
N PRO A 135 8.69 17.73 4.55
CA PRO A 135 8.53 18.17 3.18
C PRO A 135 9.92 18.38 2.57
N GLY A 136 10.29 17.57 1.57
CA GLY A 136 11.46 17.83 0.72
C GLY A 136 12.66 16.88 0.78
N ALA A 137 12.57 15.68 1.36
CA ALA A 137 13.65 14.67 1.29
C ALA A 137 13.53 13.74 0.08
#